data_AF-A0A958LFX6-F1
#
_entry.id   AF-A0A958LFX6-F1
#
_cell.length_a   1.000
_cell.length_b   1.000
_cell.length_c   1.000
_cell.angle_alpha   90.00
_cell.angle_beta   90.00
_cell.angle_gamma   90.00
#
_symmetry.space_group_name_H-M   'P 1'
#
loop_
_entity.id
_entity.type
_entity.pdbx_description
1 polymer ?
#
loop_
_entity_poly.entity_id
_entity_poly.type
_entity_poly.pdbx_seq_one_letter_code
_entity_poly.pdbx_strand_id
1 'polypeptide(L)'
;MQLASFLDDPAFNAHRAQEILSATITQQHRLSICTLDGLFGNLLSRFSLELGLPSDWQIVDESTDRLLRDAALRTTLAETDQQQMTQLLRMLARGRHTRSVWWQLSTQVLTLHELYHESTFDVWNWLPAAEAPAAEDVARALSEFPRLELPLTGAGVPDKRWAKARETNIVAFLAGDWEAFLKSGFAAKVFDGTCRFGGKELPANLQAVIEILVAAARAELVKELRAKTLAIYSLLDLFHRHYDEEKRARGMLRFGDVKSFLSKASVAGELDSLYYRLDLRFRHLLLDEFQDTSREEWCILQPLVDEVIQRADEGRSFFCVGDVKQAIYGWRGGVAEIFSALEDRYPSLQETTLDVSYRSAPPVIDCVNRIFGNLQQNSAMQENLPAVAE
;
A
#
# COMPACT_ATOMS: atom_id res chain seq x y z
N MET A 1 9.91 -14.74 -46.53
CA MET A 1 11.07 -15.48 -46.01
C MET A 1 11.39 -15.10 -44.57
N GLN A 2 11.57 -13.81 -44.21
CA GLN A 2 11.88 -13.43 -42.82
C GLN A 2 10.80 -13.83 -41.80
N LEU A 3 9.51 -13.58 -42.08
CA LEU A 3 8.44 -13.94 -41.13
C LEU A 3 8.24 -15.45 -40.97
N ALA A 4 8.37 -16.22 -42.05
CA ALA A 4 8.29 -17.68 -42.01
C ALA A 4 9.41 -18.30 -41.15
N SER A 5 10.62 -17.76 -41.29
CA SER A 5 11.76 -18.14 -40.45
C SER A 5 11.59 -17.69 -39.00
N PHE A 6 10.93 -16.56 -38.75
CA PHE A 6 10.66 -16.06 -37.40
C PHE A 6 9.59 -16.89 -36.67
N LEU A 7 8.54 -17.31 -37.39
CA LEU A 7 7.45 -18.13 -36.86
C LEU A 7 7.82 -19.63 -36.76
N ASP A 8 9.01 -20.01 -37.19
CA ASP A 8 9.42 -21.41 -37.40
C ASP A 8 8.39 -22.21 -38.23
N ASP A 9 7.73 -21.53 -39.17
CA ASP A 9 6.73 -22.11 -40.07
C ASP A 9 7.21 -21.98 -41.52
N PRO A 10 7.90 -23.01 -42.06
CA PRO A 10 8.39 -23.00 -43.43
C PRO A 10 7.26 -23.01 -44.47
N ALA A 11 6.04 -23.39 -44.08
CA ALA A 11 4.87 -23.33 -44.96
C ALA A 11 4.26 -21.93 -45.03
N PHE A 12 4.60 -21.04 -44.09
CA PHE A 12 4.11 -19.67 -44.08
C PHE A 12 4.63 -18.89 -45.29
N ASN A 13 3.70 -18.42 -46.11
CA ASN A 13 3.99 -17.71 -47.36
C ASN A 13 3.05 -16.52 -47.57
N ALA A 14 3.27 -15.74 -48.63
CA ALA A 14 2.49 -14.54 -48.91
C ALA A 14 0.99 -14.85 -49.09
N HIS A 15 0.65 -15.98 -49.71
CA HIS A 15 -0.74 -16.41 -49.88
C HIS A 15 -1.38 -16.70 -48.51
N ARG A 16 -0.69 -17.46 -47.66
CA ARG A 16 -1.17 -17.76 -46.29
C ARG A 16 -1.34 -16.49 -45.45
N ALA A 17 -0.41 -15.54 -45.55
CA ALA A 17 -0.52 -14.25 -44.88
C ALA A 17 -1.75 -13.46 -45.38
N GLN A 18 -2.01 -13.47 -46.68
CA GLN A 18 -3.18 -12.83 -47.27
C GLN A 18 -4.49 -13.50 -46.85
N GLU A 19 -4.53 -14.84 -46.77
CA GLU A 19 -5.68 -15.59 -46.24
C GLU A 19 -5.98 -15.18 -44.80
N ILE A 20 -4.97 -15.15 -43.93
CA ILE A 20 -5.11 -14.77 -42.52
C ILE A 20 -5.60 -13.33 -42.43
N LEU A 21 -4.97 -12.40 -43.14
CA LEU A 21 -5.38 -11.00 -43.14
C LEU A 21 -6.83 -10.83 -43.63
N SER A 22 -7.21 -11.50 -44.72
CA SER A 22 -8.57 -11.47 -45.25
C SER A 22 -9.58 -12.04 -44.26
N ALA A 23 -9.24 -13.15 -43.58
CA ALA A 23 -10.09 -13.74 -42.56
C ALA A 23 -10.26 -12.80 -41.36
N THR A 24 -9.17 -12.19 -40.88
CA THR A 24 -9.19 -11.23 -39.77
C THR A 24 -10.03 -10.00 -40.09
N ILE A 25 -9.87 -9.42 -41.30
CA ILE A 25 -10.68 -8.27 -41.74
C ILE A 25 -12.16 -8.66 -41.86
N THR A 26 -12.46 -9.82 -42.45
CA THR A 26 -13.86 -10.28 -42.61
C THR A 26 -14.53 -10.57 -41.26
N GLN A 27 -13.77 -11.05 -40.29
CA GLN A 27 -14.24 -11.37 -38.93
C GLN A 27 -13.94 -10.28 -37.91
N GLN A 28 -13.64 -9.06 -38.34
CA GLN A 28 -13.26 -7.96 -37.45
C GLN A 28 -14.33 -7.67 -36.38
N HIS A 29 -15.61 -7.89 -36.69
CA HIS A 29 -16.73 -7.76 -35.74
C HIS A 29 -16.67 -8.75 -34.56
N ARG A 30 -15.88 -9.82 -34.66
CA ARG A 30 -15.64 -10.81 -33.60
C ARG A 30 -14.37 -10.52 -32.79
N LEU A 31 -13.57 -9.56 -33.23
CA LEU A 31 -12.36 -9.14 -32.56
C LEU A 31 -12.71 -8.08 -31.52
N SER A 32 -12.34 -8.31 -30.27
CA SER A 32 -12.42 -7.30 -29.22
C SER A 32 -11.03 -6.78 -28.92
N ILE A 33 -10.74 -5.54 -29.33
CA ILE A 33 -9.54 -4.81 -28.92
C ILE A 33 -9.99 -3.74 -27.94
N CYS A 34 -9.60 -3.89 -26.68
CA CYS A 34 -9.92 -2.93 -25.63
C CYS A 34 -8.83 -2.92 -24.56
N THR A 35 -8.85 -1.91 -23.71
CA THR A 35 -8.05 -1.90 -22.48
C THR A 35 -8.68 -2.83 -21.44
N LEU A 36 -7.89 -3.24 -20.44
CA LEU A 36 -8.41 -4.02 -19.31
C LEU A 36 -9.56 -3.28 -18.59
N ASP A 37 -9.42 -1.97 -18.35
CA ASP A 37 -10.51 -1.16 -17.78
C ASP A 37 -11.79 -1.21 -18.63
N GLY A 38 -11.66 -1.21 -19.97
CA GLY A 38 -12.78 -1.33 -20.89
C GLY A 38 -13.46 -2.71 -20.82
N LEU A 39 -12.66 -3.78 -20.73
CA LEU A 39 -13.16 -5.15 -20.54
C LEU A 39 -13.91 -5.27 -19.21
N PHE A 40 -13.31 -4.81 -18.11
CA PHE A 40 -13.90 -4.86 -16.77
C PHE A 40 -15.15 -3.99 -16.65
N GLY A 41 -15.14 -2.80 -17.24
CA GLY A 41 -16.34 -1.97 -17.33
C GLY A 41 -17.46 -2.69 -18.07
N ASN A 42 -17.17 -3.34 -19.21
CA ASN A 42 -18.18 -4.08 -19.96
C ASN A 42 -18.74 -5.29 -19.17
N LEU A 43 -17.87 -6.03 -18.48
CA LEU A 43 -18.27 -7.10 -17.57
C LEU A 43 -19.20 -6.56 -16.48
N LEU A 44 -18.78 -5.51 -15.77
CA LEU A 44 -19.56 -4.96 -14.66
C LEU A 44 -20.91 -4.38 -15.11
N SER A 45 -20.99 -3.71 -16.27
CA SER A 45 -22.26 -3.18 -16.79
C SER A 45 -23.28 -4.29 -17.06
N ARG A 46 -22.84 -5.45 -17.55
CA ARG A 46 -23.72 -6.59 -17.84
C ARG A 46 -24.22 -7.31 -16.58
N PHE A 47 -23.54 -7.10 -15.45
CA PHE A 47 -23.80 -7.82 -14.19
C PHE A 47 -24.07 -6.89 -13.01
N SER A 48 -24.36 -5.63 -13.29
CA SER A 48 -24.63 -4.59 -12.30
C SER A 48 -25.62 -5.08 -11.24
N LEU A 49 -26.79 -5.57 -11.65
CA LEU A 49 -27.84 -6.03 -10.73
C LEU A 49 -27.42 -7.21 -9.85
N GLU A 50 -26.66 -8.16 -10.39
CA GLU A 50 -26.21 -9.35 -9.65
C GLU A 50 -25.15 -9.00 -8.61
N LEU A 51 -24.38 -7.95 -8.89
CA LEU A 51 -23.37 -7.39 -7.99
C LEU A 51 -23.93 -6.27 -7.10
N GLY A 52 -25.26 -6.07 -7.08
CA GLY A 52 -25.92 -5.08 -6.24
C GLY A 52 -25.71 -3.62 -6.66
N LEU A 53 -25.32 -3.38 -7.91
CA LEU A 53 -25.11 -2.06 -8.50
C LEU A 53 -26.33 -1.62 -9.35
N PRO A 54 -26.60 -0.31 -9.44
CA PRO A 54 -27.59 0.22 -10.39
C PRO A 54 -27.22 -0.12 -11.83
N SER A 55 -28.22 -0.30 -12.71
CA SER A 55 -27.98 -0.61 -14.13
C SER A 55 -27.23 0.48 -14.89
N ASP A 56 -27.44 1.75 -14.48
CA ASP A 56 -26.96 2.93 -15.20
C ASP A 56 -25.77 3.58 -14.46
N TRP A 57 -24.87 2.75 -13.93
CA TRP A 57 -23.70 3.25 -13.23
C TRP A 57 -22.72 3.94 -14.18
N GLN A 58 -21.95 4.88 -13.66
CA GLN A 58 -21.02 5.71 -14.42
C GLN A 58 -19.67 5.79 -13.73
N ILE A 59 -18.60 5.91 -14.52
CA ILE A 59 -17.30 6.28 -13.95
C ILE A 59 -17.36 7.75 -13.52
N VAL A 60 -17.04 7.99 -12.25
CA VAL A 60 -17.02 9.34 -11.68
C VAL A 60 -15.85 10.14 -12.25
N ASP A 61 -16.13 11.36 -12.70
CA ASP A 61 -15.08 12.31 -13.09
C ASP A 61 -14.46 12.98 -11.86
N GLU A 62 -13.27 13.56 -12.02
CA GLU A 62 -12.51 14.15 -10.90
C GLU A 62 -13.24 15.31 -10.20
N SER A 63 -14.09 16.07 -10.92
CA SER A 63 -14.82 17.18 -10.31
C SER A 63 -15.98 16.68 -9.46
N THR A 64 -16.76 15.73 -9.98
CA THR A 64 -17.86 15.10 -9.24
C THR A 64 -17.33 14.31 -8.06
N ASP A 65 -16.23 13.57 -8.24
CA ASP A 65 -15.61 12.80 -7.17
C ASP A 65 -15.19 13.67 -5.97
N ARG A 66 -14.62 14.85 -6.24
CA ARG A 66 -14.31 15.83 -5.19
C ARG A 66 -15.55 16.28 -4.44
N LEU A 67 -16.68 16.45 -5.11
CA LEU A 67 -17.95 16.80 -4.47
C LEU A 67 -18.48 15.67 -3.58
N LEU A 68 -18.39 14.41 -4.04
CA LEU A 68 -18.78 13.24 -3.24
C LEU A 68 -17.93 13.11 -1.99
N ARG A 69 -16.62 13.30 -2.11
CA ARG A 69 -15.69 13.29 -0.97
C ARG A 69 -15.98 14.42 0.02
N ASP A 70 -16.27 15.64 -0.46
CA ASP A 70 -16.64 16.76 0.41
C ASP A 70 -17.96 16.49 1.15
N ALA A 71 -18.97 15.93 0.46
CA ALA A 71 -20.24 15.54 1.07
C ALA A 71 -20.05 14.46 2.14
N ALA A 72 -19.34 13.39 1.82
CA ALA A 72 -19.03 12.30 2.75
C ALA A 72 -18.26 12.80 3.98
N LEU A 73 -17.29 13.69 3.80
CA LEU A 73 -16.53 14.27 4.90
C LEU A 73 -17.43 15.12 5.81
N ARG A 74 -18.37 15.89 5.26
CA ARG A 74 -19.33 16.67 6.07
C ARG A 74 -20.19 15.76 6.94
N THR A 75 -20.72 14.68 6.37
CA THR A 75 -21.53 13.70 7.10
C THR A 75 -20.69 13.01 8.18
N THR A 76 -19.48 12.58 7.83
CA THR A 76 -18.52 11.96 8.77
C THR A 76 -18.29 12.87 9.98
N LEU A 77 -17.95 14.14 9.74
CA LEU A 77 -17.64 15.10 10.81
C LEU A 77 -18.87 15.49 11.65
N ALA A 78 -20.08 15.35 11.11
CA ALA A 78 -21.32 15.55 11.86
C ALA A 78 -21.62 14.40 12.83
N GLU A 79 -21.19 13.17 12.49
CA GLU A 79 -21.38 11.97 13.31
C GLU A 79 -20.18 11.64 14.20
N THR A 80 -19.02 12.25 13.93
CA THR A 80 -17.78 12.04 14.66
C THR A 80 -17.90 12.51 16.11
N ASP A 81 -17.45 11.69 17.05
CA ASP A 81 -17.48 12.05 18.46
C ASP A 81 -16.48 13.17 18.82
N GLN A 82 -16.66 13.78 20.00
CA GLN A 82 -15.82 14.88 20.45
C GLN A 82 -14.33 14.47 20.64
N GLN A 83 -14.06 13.21 20.96
CA GLN A 83 -12.69 12.72 21.18
C GLN A 83 -11.95 12.59 19.85
N GLN A 84 -12.56 11.96 18.85
CA GLN A 84 -12.07 11.83 17.48
C GLN A 84 -11.86 13.20 16.82
N MET A 85 -12.82 14.12 16.99
CA MET A 85 -12.68 15.50 16.52
C MET A 85 -11.49 16.22 17.16
N THR A 86 -11.27 16.03 18.46
CA THR A 86 -10.12 16.61 19.16
C THR A 86 -8.80 16.04 18.64
N GLN A 87 -8.73 14.75 18.30
CA GLN A 87 -7.52 14.15 17.72
C GLN A 87 -7.23 14.70 16.32
N LEU A 88 -8.25 14.86 15.48
CA LEU A 88 -8.12 15.51 14.18
C LEU A 88 -7.54 16.91 14.30
N LEU A 89 -8.11 17.75 15.18
CA LEU A 89 -7.62 19.11 15.41
C LEU A 89 -6.17 19.13 15.91
N ARG A 90 -5.77 18.15 16.75
CA ARG A 90 -4.37 18.00 17.20
C ARG A 90 -3.43 17.62 16.06
N MET A 91 -3.87 16.78 15.12
CA MET A 91 -3.09 16.46 13.91
C MET A 91 -2.87 17.70 13.05
N LEU A 92 -3.90 18.53 12.86
CA LEU A 92 -3.81 19.79 12.11
C LEU A 92 -2.87 20.81 12.78
N ALA A 93 -2.86 20.85 14.12
CA ALA A 93 -2.08 21.83 14.90
C ALA A 93 -0.56 21.67 14.74
N ARG A 94 -0.06 20.57 14.15
CA ARG A 94 1.38 20.34 13.91
C ARG A 94 1.95 21.09 12.70
N GLY A 95 1.16 21.88 11.95
CA GLY A 95 1.69 22.56 10.76
C GLY A 95 0.90 23.78 10.28
N ARG A 96 1.47 24.97 10.57
CA ARG A 96 1.27 26.29 9.92
C ARG A 96 -0.15 26.87 9.87
N HIS A 97 -0.23 28.16 10.18
CA HIS A 97 -1.37 29.03 9.90
C HIS A 97 -1.72 28.98 8.40
N THR A 98 -2.80 28.30 8.04
CA THR A 98 -3.41 28.40 6.71
C THR A 98 -4.84 28.93 6.82
N ARG A 99 -5.38 29.41 5.69
CA ARG A 99 -6.60 30.24 5.63
C ARG A 99 -7.91 29.50 5.96
N SER A 100 -7.94 28.15 6.00
CA SER A 100 -9.16 27.38 6.27
C SER A 100 -8.87 26.03 6.95
N VAL A 101 -9.45 25.83 8.14
CA VAL A 101 -9.42 24.56 8.90
C VAL A 101 -10.01 23.41 8.08
N TRP A 102 -11.07 23.68 7.31
CA TRP A 102 -11.72 22.70 6.43
C TRP A 102 -10.75 22.13 5.39
N TRP A 103 -9.98 23.01 4.74
CA TRP A 103 -9.06 22.59 3.69
C TRP A 103 -7.94 21.68 4.23
N GLN A 104 -7.44 21.96 5.43
CA GLN A 104 -6.44 21.10 6.05
C GLN A 104 -7.03 19.74 6.44
N LEU A 105 -8.24 19.73 7.03
CA LEU A 105 -8.95 18.49 7.37
C LEU A 105 -9.20 17.64 6.14
N SER A 106 -9.80 18.21 5.10
CA SER A 106 -10.12 17.48 3.88
C SER A 106 -8.87 16.94 3.22
N THR A 107 -7.80 17.75 3.11
CA THR A 107 -6.51 17.29 2.57
C THR A 107 -5.96 16.10 3.36
N GLN A 108 -5.92 16.19 4.69
CA GLN A 108 -5.38 15.13 5.54
C GLN A 108 -6.20 13.84 5.48
N VAL A 109 -7.54 13.95 5.57
CA VAL A 109 -8.43 12.78 5.44
C VAL A 109 -8.26 12.12 4.08
N LEU A 110 -8.15 12.90 3.00
CA LEU A 110 -7.96 12.35 1.66
C LEU A 110 -6.63 11.64 1.48
N THR A 111 -5.53 12.24 1.94
CA THR A 111 -4.21 11.59 1.91
C THR A 111 -4.19 10.31 2.74
N LEU A 112 -4.81 10.31 3.92
CA LEU A 112 -4.85 9.12 4.77
C LEU A 112 -5.85 8.08 4.29
N HIS A 113 -6.89 8.48 3.55
CA HIS A 113 -7.87 7.56 2.97
C HIS A 113 -7.25 6.67 1.89
N GLU A 114 -6.29 7.19 1.11
CA GLU A 114 -5.50 6.38 0.18
C GLU A 114 -4.72 5.29 0.94
N LEU A 115 -4.00 5.66 1.99
CA LEU A 115 -3.30 4.69 2.85
C LEU A 115 -4.25 3.69 3.49
N TYR A 116 -5.42 4.14 3.95
CA TYR A 116 -6.45 3.27 4.52
C TYR A 116 -6.95 2.23 3.52
N HIS A 117 -7.18 2.63 2.26
CA HIS A 117 -7.65 1.73 1.22
C HIS A 117 -6.61 0.66 0.84
N GLU A 118 -5.33 1.00 0.88
CA GLU A 118 -4.23 0.10 0.51
C GLU A 118 -3.72 -0.76 1.66
N SER A 119 -4.21 -0.58 2.89
CA SER A 119 -3.71 -1.25 4.08
C SER A 119 -4.74 -2.10 4.81
N THR A 120 -4.27 -3.10 5.54
CA THR A 120 -5.11 -3.88 6.46
C THR A 120 -5.18 -3.20 7.83
N PHE A 121 -6.15 -3.60 8.66
CA PHE A 121 -6.28 -3.11 10.03
C PHE A 121 -5.00 -3.27 10.86
N ASP A 122 -4.20 -4.32 10.60
CA ASP A 122 -2.96 -4.58 11.34
C ASP A 122 -1.92 -3.47 11.19
N VAL A 123 -1.87 -2.81 10.02
CA VAL A 123 -1.00 -1.65 9.79
C VAL A 123 -1.39 -0.48 10.69
N TRP A 124 -2.67 -0.34 11.04
CA TRP A 124 -3.18 0.70 11.95
C TRP A 124 -3.08 0.27 13.43
N ASN A 125 -2.95 -1.02 13.71
CA ASN A 125 -2.82 -1.59 15.05
C ASN A 125 -1.42 -2.19 15.31
N TRP A 126 -0.39 -1.68 14.63
CA TRP A 126 0.96 -2.23 14.67
C TRP A 126 1.70 -2.04 16.00
N LEU A 127 1.29 -1.07 16.82
CA LEU A 127 1.92 -0.79 18.11
C LEU A 127 1.56 -1.88 19.14
N PRO A 128 2.53 -2.62 19.69
CA PRO A 128 2.25 -3.68 20.65
C PRO A 128 1.71 -3.10 21.96
N ALA A 129 0.93 -3.90 22.69
CA ALA A 129 0.61 -3.57 24.07
C ALA A 129 1.91 -3.55 24.89
N ALA A 130 2.22 -2.42 25.52
CA ALA A 130 3.36 -2.31 26.40
C ALA A 130 2.99 -2.79 27.81
N GLU A 131 3.80 -3.68 28.38
CA GLU A 131 3.67 -4.06 29.78
C GLU A 131 4.02 -2.86 30.66
N ALA A 132 3.04 -2.37 31.42
CA ALA A 132 3.24 -1.31 32.39
C ALA A 132 3.71 -1.91 33.72
N PRO A 133 4.70 -1.31 34.40
CA PRO A 133 5.03 -1.65 35.78
C PRO A 133 3.80 -1.48 36.70
N ALA A 134 3.78 -2.17 37.83
CA ALA A 134 2.69 -2.01 38.80
C ALA A 134 2.63 -0.56 39.30
N ALA A 135 1.42 -0.02 39.47
CA ALA A 135 1.23 1.37 39.90
C ALA A 135 1.92 1.68 41.23
N GLU A 136 2.01 0.69 42.14
CA GLU A 136 2.73 0.79 43.40
C GLU A 136 4.24 0.98 43.22
N ASP A 137 4.84 0.29 42.23
CA ASP A 137 6.26 0.41 41.90
C ASP A 137 6.57 1.78 41.31
N VAL A 138 5.70 2.29 40.44
CA VAL A 138 5.83 3.63 39.86
C VAL A 138 5.71 4.69 40.96
N ALA A 139 4.73 4.57 41.86
CA ALA A 139 4.54 5.51 42.96
C ALA A 139 5.74 5.51 43.93
N ARG A 140 6.27 4.32 44.24
CA ARG A 140 7.49 4.17 45.04
C ARG A 140 8.69 4.80 44.36
N ALA A 141 8.93 4.50 43.09
CA ALA A 141 10.01 5.08 42.28
C ALA A 141 9.93 6.62 42.26
N LEU A 142 8.73 7.20 42.07
CA LEU A 142 8.53 8.65 42.12
C LEU A 142 8.81 9.26 43.50
N SER A 143 8.52 8.54 44.58
CA SER A 143 8.79 9.01 45.95
C SER A 143 10.28 8.96 46.32
N GLU A 144 11.00 7.98 45.78
CA GLU A 144 12.42 7.75 46.02
C GLU A 144 13.30 8.67 45.16
N PHE A 145 12.92 8.88 43.89
CA PHE A 145 13.71 9.61 42.90
C PHE A 145 14.25 10.99 43.38
N PRO A 146 13.46 11.85 44.05
CA PRO A 146 13.95 13.14 44.57
C PRO A 146 14.95 13.00 45.73
N ARG A 147 14.91 11.88 46.46
CA ARG A 147 15.69 11.63 47.69
C ARG A 147 17.02 10.93 47.42
N LEU A 148 17.20 10.36 46.23
CA LEU A 148 18.44 9.68 45.87
C LEU A 148 19.63 10.64 45.85
N GLU A 149 20.77 10.15 46.33
CA GLU A 149 22.02 10.89 46.34
C GLU A 149 22.53 11.11 44.91
N LEU A 150 22.96 12.34 44.63
CA LEU A 150 23.55 12.72 43.36
C LEU A 150 25.07 12.87 43.53
N PRO A 151 25.87 12.65 42.46
CA PRO A 151 27.31 12.85 42.52
C PRO A 151 27.66 14.26 42.99
N LEU A 152 28.53 14.34 44.01
CA LEU A 152 29.07 15.60 44.49
C LEU A 152 30.18 16.10 43.55
N THR A 153 30.31 17.42 43.46
CA THR A 153 31.45 18.09 42.85
C THR A 153 32.67 18.00 43.78
N GLY A 154 33.87 18.33 43.29
CA GLY A 154 35.10 18.36 44.11
C GLY A 154 35.04 19.30 45.33
N ALA A 155 34.02 20.16 45.42
CA ALA A 155 33.75 21.05 46.55
C ALA A 155 32.69 20.50 47.54
N GLY A 156 32.27 19.23 47.41
CA GLY A 156 31.28 18.61 48.31
C GLY A 156 29.83 19.04 48.08
N VAL A 157 29.53 19.78 47.00
CA VAL A 157 28.19 20.26 46.65
C VAL A 157 27.62 19.40 45.50
N PRO A 158 26.32 19.06 45.49
CA PRO A 158 25.69 18.32 44.39
C PRO A 158 25.90 18.99 43.02
N ASP A 159 26.20 18.20 41.99
CA ASP A 159 26.40 18.73 40.63
C ASP A 159 25.11 19.38 40.10
N LYS A 160 25.17 20.69 39.81
CA LYS A 160 24.03 21.48 39.32
C LYS A 160 23.41 20.92 38.03
N ARG A 161 24.21 20.28 37.16
CA ARG A 161 23.71 19.67 35.92
C ARG A 161 22.87 18.44 36.22
N TRP A 162 23.30 17.61 37.17
CA TRP A 162 22.57 16.43 37.62
C TRP A 162 21.28 16.82 38.35
N ALA A 163 21.35 17.83 39.23
CA ALA A 163 20.17 18.34 39.93
C ALA A 163 19.11 18.86 38.94
N LYS A 164 19.53 19.64 37.93
CA LYS A 164 18.64 20.15 36.89
C LYS A 164 18.05 19.03 36.02
N ALA A 165 18.84 18.00 35.68
CA ALA A 165 18.37 16.85 34.91
C ALA A 165 17.29 16.07 35.67
N ARG A 166 17.50 15.84 36.97
CA ARG A 166 16.51 15.23 37.86
C ARG A 166 15.21 16.03 37.90
N GLU A 167 15.31 17.32 38.16
CA GLU A 167 14.16 18.23 38.23
C GLU A 167 13.38 18.22 36.91
N THR A 168 14.08 18.28 35.77
CA THR A 168 13.47 18.22 34.44
C THR A 168 12.70 16.92 34.23
N ASN A 169 13.28 15.77 34.62
CA ASN A 169 12.59 14.48 34.51
C ASN A 169 11.37 14.39 35.43
N ILE A 170 11.47 14.85 36.68
CA ILE A 170 10.33 14.86 37.62
C ILE A 170 9.19 15.72 37.06
N VAL A 171 9.50 16.94 36.61
CA VAL A 171 8.49 17.86 36.08
C VAL A 171 7.82 17.28 34.84
N ALA A 172 8.58 16.73 33.88
CA ALA A 172 8.02 16.13 32.68
C ALA A 172 7.13 14.92 32.99
N PHE A 173 7.55 14.05 33.91
CA PHE A 173 6.77 12.88 34.30
C PHE A 173 5.47 13.27 35.00
N LEU A 174 5.52 14.21 35.95
CA LEU A 174 4.32 14.68 36.66
C LEU A 174 3.36 15.46 35.76
N ALA A 175 3.88 16.12 34.72
CA ALA A 175 3.06 16.78 33.71
C ALA A 175 2.41 15.80 32.71
N GLY A 176 2.80 14.52 32.73
CA GLY A 176 2.37 13.53 31.73
C GLY A 176 2.96 13.79 30.34
N ASP A 177 4.03 14.59 30.22
CA ASP A 177 4.73 14.81 28.96
C ASP A 177 5.75 13.69 28.74
N TRP A 178 5.25 12.53 28.33
CA TRP A 178 6.06 11.32 28.16
C TRP A 178 7.14 11.48 27.09
N GLU A 179 6.86 12.24 26.03
CA GLU A 179 7.83 12.50 24.96
C GLU A 179 8.99 13.36 25.48
N ALA A 180 8.71 14.45 26.21
CA ALA A 180 9.75 15.26 26.82
C ALA A 180 10.52 14.48 27.92
N PHE A 181 9.83 13.65 28.70
CA PHE A 181 10.46 12.80 29.71
C PHE A 181 11.48 11.85 29.09
N LEU A 182 11.07 11.05 28.10
CA LEU A 182 11.92 10.06 27.44
C LEU A 182 13.08 10.69 26.64
N LYS A 183 12.97 11.96 26.22
CA LYS A 183 14.01 12.68 25.47
C LYS A 183 14.93 13.54 26.34
N SER A 184 14.74 13.60 27.65
CA SER A 184 15.51 14.47 28.54
C SER A 184 16.19 13.77 29.71
N GLY A 185 17.22 14.42 30.26
CA GLY A 185 17.84 14.05 31.53
C GLY A 185 18.39 12.62 31.60
N PHE A 186 18.15 11.94 32.72
CA PHE A 186 18.55 10.55 32.95
C PHE A 186 17.65 9.57 32.20
N ALA A 187 16.37 9.88 32.06
CA ALA A 187 15.42 9.04 31.33
C ALA A 187 15.86 8.81 29.88
N ALA A 188 16.36 9.83 29.18
CA ALA A 188 16.96 9.66 27.86
C ALA A 188 18.14 8.69 27.83
N LYS A 189 18.97 8.70 28.88
CA LYS A 189 20.16 7.85 29.00
C LYS A 189 19.87 6.41 29.37
N VAL A 190 18.76 6.19 30.06
CA VAL A 190 18.27 4.83 30.31
C VAL A 190 17.50 4.31 29.10
N PHE A 191 16.75 5.17 28.42
CA PHE A 191 16.01 4.83 27.20
C PHE A 191 16.92 4.46 26.02
N ASP A 192 18.05 5.17 25.83
CA ASP A 192 19.05 4.86 24.80
C ASP A 192 20.03 3.73 25.19
N GLY A 193 19.92 3.19 26.41
CA GLY A 193 20.77 2.13 26.95
C GLY A 193 22.20 2.56 27.32
N THR A 194 22.54 3.85 27.24
CA THR A 194 23.90 4.32 27.55
C THR A 194 24.20 4.34 29.05
N CYS A 195 23.18 4.59 29.88
CA CYS A 195 23.24 4.68 31.35
C CYS A 195 24.38 5.57 31.89
N ARG A 196 24.80 6.58 31.11
CA ARG A 196 25.88 7.52 31.47
C ARG A 196 25.43 8.96 31.30
N PHE A 197 25.67 9.80 32.30
CA PHE A 197 25.34 11.22 32.28
C PHE A 197 26.56 12.06 32.64
N GLY A 198 26.90 13.05 31.81
CA GLY A 198 28.07 13.91 32.04
C GLY A 198 29.39 13.14 32.17
N GLY A 199 29.53 12.01 31.49
CA GLY A 199 30.74 11.16 31.50
C GLY A 199 30.83 10.13 32.64
N LYS A 200 29.94 10.19 33.64
CA LYS A 200 29.87 9.24 34.77
C LYS A 200 28.73 8.23 34.58
N GLU A 201 28.91 7.02 35.11
CA GLU A 201 27.84 6.02 35.18
C GLU A 201 26.76 6.44 36.18
N LEU A 202 25.52 6.09 35.86
CA LEU A 202 24.39 6.28 36.78
C LEU A 202 24.57 5.32 37.98
N PRO A 203 24.42 5.80 39.23
CA PRO A 203 24.36 4.93 40.39
C PRO A 203 23.26 3.86 40.22
N ALA A 204 23.52 2.62 40.63
CA ALA A 204 22.61 1.49 40.40
C ALA A 204 21.19 1.72 40.96
N ASN A 205 21.09 2.36 42.13
CA ASN A 205 19.81 2.76 42.73
C ASN A 205 19.07 3.82 41.92
N LEU A 206 19.79 4.79 41.36
CA LEU A 206 19.22 5.81 40.47
C LEU A 206 18.78 5.21 39.14
N GLN A 207 19.60 4.33 38.56
CA GLN A 207 19.29 3.64 37.33
C GLN A 207 18.01 2.80 37.49
N ALA A 208 17.92 1.96 38.52
CA ALA A 208 16.75 1.11 38.76
C ALA A 208 15.44 1.91 38.90
N VAL A 209 15.48 3.05 39.60
CA VAL A 209 14.32 3.94 39.73
C VAL A 209 13.95 4.56 38.39
N ILE A 210 14.92 5.05 37.62
CA ILE A 210 14.66 5.61 36.29
C ILE A 210 14.14 4.55 35.32
N GLU A 211 14.64 3.32 35.36
CA GLU A 211 14.18 2.20 34.52
C GLU A 211 12.68 1.94 34.71
N ILE A 212 12.20 1.92 35.95
CA ILE A 212 10.77 1.79 36.27
C ILE A 212 9.97 2.96 35.67
N LEU A 213 10.44 4.20 35.84
CA LEU A 213 9.76 5.38 35.31
C LEU A 213 9.79 5.42 33.77
N VAL A 214 10.89 5.00 33.14
CA VAL A 214 11.01 4.89 31.68
C VAL A 214 10.07 3.83 31.14
N ALA A 215 9.97 2.67 31.79
CA ALA A 215 9.02 1.62 31.41
C ALA A 215 7.57 2.12 31.51
N ALA A 216 7.21 2.81 32.60
CA ALA A 216 5.89 3.39 32.78
C ALA A 216 5.56 4.47 31.74
N ALA A 217 6.47 5.42 31.51
CA ALA A 217 6.30 6.48 30.52
C ALA A 217 6.19 5.91 29.09
N ARG A 218 7.00 4.90 28.75
CA ARG A 218 6.91 4.19 27.47
C ARG A 218 5.55 3.52 27.32
N ALA A 219 5.04 2.87 28.37
CA ALA A 219 3.76 2.17 28.31
C ALA A 219 2.59 3.14 28.07
N GLU A 220 2.54 4.26 28.80
CA GLU A 220 1.51 5.29 28.58
C GLU A 220 1.65 5.98 27.22
N LEU A 221 2.88 6.28 26.76
CA LEU A 221 3.09 6.86 25.43
C LEU A 221 2.64 5.92 24.30
N VAL A 222 2.98 4.63 24.39
CA VAL A 222 2.55 3.62 23.39
C VAL A 222 1.03 3.49 23.37
N LYS A 223 0.39 3.46 24.55
CA LYS A 223 -1.06 3.44 24.70
C LYS A 223 -1.72 4.67 24.07
N GLU A 224 -1.18 5.86 24.32
CA GLU A 224 -1.67 7.10 23.70
C GLU A 224 -1.53 7.10 22.18
N LEU A 225 -0.36 6.69 21.65
CA LEU A 225 -0.12 6.62 20.21
C LEU A 225 -1.02 5.59 19.54
N ARG A 226 -1.18 4.41 20.15
CA ARG A 226 -2.10 3.37 19.66
C ARG A 226 -3.54 3.87 19.63
N ALA A 227 -4.01 4.52 20.70
CA ALA A 227 -5.35 5.11 20.75
C ALA A 227 -5.54 6.17 19.65
N LYS A 228 -4.52 7.00 19.38
CA LYS A 228 -4.54 7.98 18.28
C LYS A 228 -4.67 7.28 16.92
N THR A 229 -3.85 6.27 16.64
CA THR A 229 -3.90 5.55 15.35
C THR A 229 -5.25 4.85 15.14
N LEU A 230 -5.81 4.21 16.17
CA LEU A 230 -7.11 3.56 16.10
C LEU A 230 -8.27 4.56 15.94
N ALA A 231 -8.18 5.74 16.55
CA ALA A 231 -9.16 6.80 16.36
C ALA A 231 -9.15 7.32 14.91
N ILE A 232 -7.95 7.48 14.32
CA ILE A 232 -7.80 7.86 12.90
C ILE A 232 -8.39 6.77 12.01
N TYR A 233 -8.05 5.51 12.25
CA TYR A 233 -8.62 4.39 11.49
C TYR A 233 -10.16 4.38 11.54
N SER A 234 -10.74 4.52 12.73
CA SER A 234 -12.21 4.51 12.91
C SER A 234 -12.89 5.66 12.16
N LEU A 235 -12.25 6.84 12.13
CA LEU A 235 -12.73 7.97 11.35
C LEU A 235 -12.64 7.69 9.84
N LEU A 236 -11.51 7.13 9.37
CA LEU A 236 -11.33 6.81 7.96
C LEU A 236 -12.28 5.71 7.49
N ASP A 237 -12.59 4.73 8.34
CA ASP A 237 -13.63 3.74 8.09
C ASP A 237 -15.01 4.40 7.96
N LEU A 238 -15.38 5.28 8.90
CA LEU A 238 -16.64 6.02 8.84
C LEU A 238 -16.72 6.89 7.56
N PHE A 239 -15.64 7.60 7.23
CA PHE A 239 -15.54 8.36 5.99
C PHE A 239 -15.67 7.48 4.76
N HIS A 240 -14.99 6.33 4.72
CA HIS A 240 -15.05 5.41 3.61
C HIS A 240 -16.46 4.88 3.38
N ARG A 241 -17.18 4.52 4.46
CA ARG A 241 -18.59 4.10 4.38
C ARG A 241 -19.49 5.19 3.81
N HIS A 242 -19.39 6.41 4.34
CA HIS A 242 -20.16 7.56 3.82
C HIS A 242 -19.83 7.86 2.36
N TYR A 243 -18.55 7.78 1.99
CA TYR A 243 -18.12 8.00 0.61
C TYR A 243 -18.64 6.93 -0.35
N ASP A 244 -18.63 5.67 0.07
CA ASP A 244 -19.22 4.57 -0.70
C ASP A 244 -20.75 4.70 -0.81
N GLU A 245 -21.44 5.18 0.22
CA GLU A 245 -22.87 5.47 0.18
C GLU A 245 -23.20 6.62 -0.79
N GLU A 246 -22.46 7.73 -0.73
CA GLU A 246 -22.62 8.86 -1.66
C GLU A 246 -22.39 8.45 -3.12
N LYS A 247 -21.40 7.59 -3.37
CA LYS A 247 -21.14 6.97 -4.68
C LYS A 247 -22.30 6.08 -5.13
N ARG A 248 -22.72 5.11 -4.30
CA ARG A 248 -23.80 4.17 -4.63
C ARG A 248 -25.14 4.88 -4.86
N ALA A 249 -25.47 5.88 -4.05
CA ALA A 249 -26.72 6.64 -4.17
C ALA A 249 -26.84 7.38 -5.52
N ARG A 250 -25.72 7.68 -6.19
CA ARG A 250 -25.68 8.33 -7.50
C ARG A 250 -25.33 7.37 -8.65
N GLY A 251 -25.17 6.08 -8.37
CA GLY A 251 -24.69 5.10 -9.35
C GLY A 251 -23.29 5.45 -9.87
N MET A 252 -22.42 5.98 -9.02
CA MET A 252 -21.07 6.40 -9.42
C MET A 252 -20.03 5.43 -8.89
N LEU A 253 -19.05 5.10 -9.73
CA LEU A 253 -17.94 4.22 -9.40
C LEU A 253 -16.62 4.83 -9.87
N ARG A 254 -15.53 4.54 -9.18
CA ARG A 254 -14.17 4.75 -9.69
C ARG A 254 -13.70 3.49 -10.43
N PHE A 255 -12.69 3.65 -11.29
CA PHE A 255 -12.03 2.49 -11.92
C PHE A 255 -11.52 1.47 -10.89
N GLY A 256 -10.95 1.94 -9.78
CA GLY A 256 -10.54 1.07 -8.67
C GLY A 256 -11.70 0.31 -8.04
N ASP A 257 -12.89 0.92 -7.95
CA ASP A 257 -14.08 0.23 -7.43
C ASP A 257 -14.46 -0.93 -8.34
N VAL A 258 -14.48 -0.72 -9.67
CA VAL A 258 -14.79 -1.76 -10.67
C VAL A 258 -13.86 -2.97 -10.50
N LYS A 259 -12.55 -2.72 -10.40
CA LYS A 259 -11.55 -3.78 -10.21
C LYS A 259 -11.74 -4.52 -8.89
N SER A 260 -11.92 -3.78 -7.79
CA SER A 260 -12.13 -4.38 -6.47
C SER A 260 -13.40 -5.24 -6.43
N PHE A 261 -14.52 -4.76 -6.99
CA PHE A 261 -15.78 -5.52 -7.05
C PHE A 261 -15.63 -6.81 -7.85
N LEU A 262 -15.09 -6.74 -9.07
CA LEU A 262 -14.93 -7.92 -9.92
C LEU A 262 -13.91 -8.89 -9.34
N SER A 263 -12.80 -8.41 -8.78
CA SER A 263 -11.79 -9.25 -8.13
C SER A 263 -12.38 -10.04 -6.97
N LYS A 264 -13.17 -9.38 -6.10
CA LYS A 264 -13.88 -10.05 -4.99
C LYS A 264 -14.88 -11.09 -5.49
N ALA A 265 -15.68 -10.75 -6.50
CA ALA A 265 -16.63 -11.69 -7.11
C ALA A 265 -15.91 -12.89 -7.76
N SER A 266 -14.74 -12.66 -8.36
CA SER A 266 -13.91 -13.70 -8.96
C SER A 266 -13.41 -14.68 -7.92
N VAL A 267 -12.83 -14.17 -6.83
CA VAL A 267 -12.32 -14.98 -5.71
C VAL A 267 -13.44 -15.77 -5.02
N ALA A 268 -14.66 -15.22 -4.99
CA ALA A 268 -15.84 -15.91 -4.47
C ALA A 268 -16.41 -16.99 -5.42
N GLY A 269 -15.87 -17.12 -6.64
CA GLY A 269 -16.38 -18.04 -7.67
C GLY A 269 -17.67 -17.60 -8.34
N GLU A 270 -18.11 -16.35 -8.10
CA GLU A 270 -19.36 -15.82 -8.64
C GLU A 270 -19.24 -15.53 -10.15
N LEU A 271 -18.03 -15.21 -10.62
CA LEU A 271 -17.75 -14.92 -12.03
C LEU A 271 -17.80 -16.14 -12.95
N ASP A 272 -17.63 -17.37 -12.47
CA ASP A 272 -17.62 -18.56 -13.34
C ASP A 272 -18.96 -18.75 -14.06
N SER A 273 -20.05 -18.60 -13.32
CA SER A 273 -21.42 -18.65 -13.87
C SER A 273 -21.68 -17.50 -14.86
N LEU A 274 -20.99 -16.38 -14.68
CA LEU A 274 -21.15 -15.16 -15.46
C LEU A 274 -20.43 -15.28 -16.80
N TYR A 275 -19.17 -15.75 -16.78
CA TYR A 275 -18.42 -16.06 -17.99
C TYR A 275 -19.16 -17.08 -18.88
N TYR A 276 -19.76 -18.09 -18.26
CA TYR A 276 -20.60 -19.06 -18.96
C TYR A 276 -21.85 -18.42 -19.60
N ARG A 277 -22.58 -17.59 -18.85
CA ARG A 277 -23.84 -16.97 -19.32
C ARG A 277 -23.66 -15.95 -20.42
N LEU A 278 -22.54 -15.22 -20.45
CA LEU A 278 -22.28 -14.25 -21.50
C LEU A 278 -21.75 -14.86 -22.80
N ASP A 279 -21.56 -16.18 -22.84
CA ASP A 279 -20.85 -16.87 -23.92
C ASP A 279 -19.52 -16.17 -24.25
N LEU A 280 -18.85 -15.65 -23.21
CA LEU A 280 -17.50 -15.07 -23.30
C LEU A 280 -16.48 -16.18 -23.48
N ARG A 281 -16.66 -16.99 -24.52
CA ARG A 281 -15.72 -17.99 -24.97
C ARG A 281 -14.71 -17.29 -25.85
N PHE A 282 -13.72 -16.66 -25.21
CA PHE A 282 -12.55 -16.20 -25.93
C PHE A 282 -11.88 -17.42 -26.55
N ARG A 283 -11.85 -17.47 -27.88
CA ARG A 283 -11.09 -18.52 -28.56
C ARG A 283 -9.59 -18.23 -28.43
N HIS A 284 -9.22 -16.97 -28.56
CA HIS A 284 -7.85 -16.50 -28.44
C HIS A 284 -7.83 -15.31 -27.49
N LEU A 285 -7.00 -15.36 -26.46
CA LEU A 285 -6.80 -14.27 -25.49
C LEU A 285 -5.37 -13.75 -25.65
N LEU A 286 -5.24 -12.47 -26.01
CA LEU A 286 -3.97 -11.80 -26.23
C LEU A 286 -3.85 -10.66 -25.21
N LEU A 287 -2.82 -10.69 -24.37
CA LEU A 287 -2.53 -9.66 -23.38
C LEU A 287 -1.20 -8.96 -23.71
N ASP A 288 -1.24 -7.64 -23.78
CA ASP A 288 -0.08 -6.77 -24.00
C ASP A 288 0.31 -6.08 -22.69
N GLU A 289 1.56 -5.65 -22.58
CA GLU A 289 2.14 -4.99 -21.39
C GLU A 289 1.88 -5.75 -20.07
N PHE A 290 2.00 -7.09 -20.12
CA PHE A 290 1.59 -7.97 -19.02
C PHE A 290 2.35 -7.69 -17.71
N GLN A 291 3.56 -7.13 -17.77
CA GLN A 291 4.36 -6.76 -16.60
C GLN A 291 3.69 -5.73 -15.68
N ASP A 292 2.74 -4.95 -16.20
CA ASP A 292 2.03 -3.91 -15.44
C ASP A 292 0.69 -4.39 -14.87
N THR A 293 0.38 -5.68 -15.04
CA THR A 293 -0.85 -6.28 -14.50
C THR A 293 -0.82 -6.27 -12.98
N SER A 294 -1.87 -5.73 -12.37
CA SER A 294 -2.05 -5.78 -10.91
C SER A 294 -2.66 -7.09 -10.44
N ARG A 295 -2.51 -7.41 -9.15
CA ARG A 295 -3.10 -8.62 -8.55
C ARG A 295 -4.61 -8.70 -8.74
N GLU A 296 -5.32 -7.58 -8.60
CA GLU A 296 -6.78 -7.54 -8.78
C GLU A 296 -7.19 -7.85 -10.21
N GLU A 297 -6.45 -7.31 -11.19
CA GLU A 297 -6.71 -7.56 -12.61
C GLU A 297 -6.40 -9.01 -12.96
N TRP A 298 -5.32 -9.57 -12.43
CA TRP A 298 -5.01 -10.98 -12.58
C TRP A 298 -6.08 -11.89 -11.96
N CYS A 299 -6.60 -11.58 -10.77
CA CYS A 299 -7.71 -12.34 -10.18
C CYS A 299 -8.94 -12.40 -11.09
N ILE A 300 -9.20 -11.35 -11.88
CA ILE A 300 -10.31 -11.31 -12.83
C ILE A 300 -9.96 -12.06 -14.13
N LEU A 301 -8.72 -11.94 -14.61
CA LEU A 301 -8.27 -12.54 -15.88
C LEU A 301 -7.96 -14.03 -15.76
N GLN A 302 -7.44 -14.48 -14.62
CA GLN A 302 -6.93 -15.84 -14.44
C GLN A 302 -7.97 -16.92 -14.75
N PRO A 303 -9.25 -16.84 -14.32
CA PRO A 303 -10.24 -17.85 -14.71
C PRO A 303 -10.48 -17.93 -16.23
N LEU A 304 -10.37 -16.79 -16.94
CA LEU A 304 -10.47 -16.76 -18.41
C LEU A 304 -9.24 -17.41 -19.06
N VAL A 305 -8.06 -17.15 -18.52
CA VAL A 305 -6.80 -17.78 -18.97
C VAL A 305 -6.85 -19.30 -18.72
N ASP A 306 -7.30 -19.71 -17.53
CA ASP A 306 -7.48 -21.11 -17.15
C ASP A 306 -8.41 -21.83 -18.15
N GLU A 307 -9.55 -21.22 -18.51
CA GLU A 307 -10.52 -21.80 -19.47
C GLU A 307 -9.94 -21.96 -20.88
N VAL A 308 -9.19 -20.96 -21.35
CA VAL A 308 -8.58 -20.95 -22.68
C VAL A 308 -7.47 -22.01 -22.78
N ILE A 309 -6.62 -22.10 -21.76
CA ILE A 309 -5.49 -23.05 -21.73
C ILE A 309 -5.98 -24.49 -21.60
N GLN A 310 -6.99 -24.75 -20.75
CA GLN A 310 -7.55 -26.10 -20.56
C GLN A 310 -8.20 -26.66 -21.82
N ARG A 311 -8.58 -25.80 -22.78
CA ARG A 311 -9.22 -26.17 -24.05
C ARG A 311 -8.35 -25.84 -25.26
N ALA A 312 -7.03 -25.84 -25.08
CA ALA A 312 -6.10 -25.59 -26.17
C ALA A 312 -6.25 -26.60 -27.32
N ASP A 313 -6.67 -27.84 -27.02
CA ASP A 313 -6.98 -28.90 -27.99
C ASP A 313 -8.18 -28.58 -28.89
N GLU A 314 -9.11 -27.71 -28.46
CA GLU A 314 -10.20 -27.16 -29.28
C GLU A 314 -9.73 -26.05 -30.26
N GLY A 315 -8.41 -25.81 -30.33
CA GLY A 315 -7.82 -24.72 -31.11
C GLY A 315 -8.08 -23.36 -30.46
N ARG A 316 -7.99 -23.30 -29.12
CA ARG A 316 -7.94 -22.06 -28.34
C ARG A 316 -6.50 -21.73 -27.97
N SER A 317 -6.20 -20.46 -27.73
CA SER A 317 -4.83 -20.06 -27.36
C SER A 317 -4.78 -18.86 -26.44
N PHE A 318 -3.85 -18.89 -25.50
CA PHE A 318 -3.47 -17.75 -24.69
C PHE A 318 -2.10 -17.26 -25.15
N PHE A 319 -1.93 -15.94 -25.26
CA PHE A 319 -0.68 -15.29 -25.62
C PHE A 319 -0.53 -14.03 -24.80
N CYS A 320 0.60 -13.85 -24.13
CA CYS A 320 0.90 -12.63 -23.40
C CYS A 320 2.29 -12.13 -23.78
N VAL A 321 2.46 -10.82 -23.83
CA VAL A 321 3.75 -10.16 -24.05
C VAL A 321 3.98 -9.14 -22.94
N GLY A 322 5.25 -8.98 -22.59
CA GLY A 322 5.68 -8.01 -21.60
C GLY A 322 7.19 -7.95 -21.47
N ASP A 323 7.67 -6.94 -20.76
CA ASP A 323 9.09 -6.78 -20.42
C ASP A 323 9.21 -6.36 -18.96
N VAL A 324 9.66 -7.26 -18.09
CA VAL A 324 9.88 -6.98 -16.66
C VAL A 324 10.82 -5.78 -16.46
N LYS A 325 11.75 -5.52 -17.38
CA LYS A 325 12.66 -4.35 -17.31
C LYS A 325 11.92 -3.02 -17.48
N GLN A 326 10.67 -3.05 -17.97
CA GLN A 326 9.82 -1.88 -18.21
C GLN A 326 8.70 -1.74 -17.18
N ALA A 327 8.64 -2.62 -16.16
CA ALA A 327 7.65 -2.55 -15.09
C ALA A 327 7.89 -1.33 -14.18
N ILE A 328 7.31 -0.19 -14.55
CA ILE A 328 7.46 1.10 -13.83
C ILE A 328 6.17 1.56 -13.15
N TYR A 329 5.08 0.79 -13.27
CA TYR A 329 3.78 1.11 -12.69
C TYR A 329 3.49 0.38 -11.37
N GLY A 330 4.52 -0.03 -10.63
CA GLY A 330 4.37 -0.63 -9.29
C GLY A 330 3.58 0.26 -8.31
N TRP A 331 3.70 1.59 -8.41
CA TRP A 331 2.92 2.55 -7.63
C TRP A 331 1.41 2.57 -7.97
N ARG A 332 0.99 1.97 -9.10
CA ARG A 332 -0.42 1.73 -9.46
C ARG A 332 -0.87 0.30 -9.13
N GLY A 333 -0.03 -0.47 -8.44
CA GLY A 333 -0.29 -1.85 -8.06
C GLY A 333 0.10 -2.90 -9.11
N GLY A 334 0.85 -2.53 -10.16
CA GLY A 334 1.41 -3.51 -11.11
C GLY A 334 2.41 -4.44 -10.41
N VAL A 335 2.31 -5.74 -10.67
CA VAL A 335 3.11 -6.79 -9.99
C VAL A 335 3.82 -7.63 -11.05
N ALA A 336 5.08 -7.30 -11.32
CA ALA A 336 5.87 -7.96 -12.36
C ALA A 336 6.09 -9.46 -12.06
N GLU A 337 6.06 -9.84 -10.79
CA GLU A 337 6.18 -11.22 -10.33
C GLU A 337 5.04 -12.11 -10.84
N ILE A 338 3.88 -11.55 -11.19
CA ILE A 338 2.79 -12.29 -11.84
C ILE A 338 3.26 -12.83 -13.19
N PHE A 339 4.05 -12.05 -13.93
CA PHE A 339 4.56 -12.46 -15.24
C PHE A 339 5.56 -13.61 -15.10
N SER A 340 6.49 -13.51 -14.14
CA SER A 340 7.45 -14.58 -13.86
C SER A 340 6.82 -15.87 -13.34
N ALA A 341 5.69 -15.78 -12.62
CA ALA A 341 4.99 -16.94 -12.08
C ALA A 341 4.15 -17.72 -13.12
N LEU A 342 3.99 -17.21 -14.35
CA LEU A 342 3.17 -17.87 -15.37
C LEU A 342 3.73 -19.24 -15.78
N GLU A 343 5.05 -19.40 -15.85
CA GLU A 343 5.70 -20.65 -16.26
C GLU A 343 5.43 -21.78 -15.25
N ASP A 344 5.56 -21.46 -13.97
CA ASP A 344 5.27 -22.39 -12.88
C ASP A 344 3.81 -22.82 -12.87
N ARG A 345 2.89 -21.88 -13.14
CA ARG A 345 1.46 -22.15 -13.13
C ARG A 345 0.97 -22.85 -14.39
N TYR A 346 1.53 -22.53 -15.55
CA TYR A 346 1.13 -23.07 -16.84
C TYR A 346 2.34 -23.65 -17.59
N PRO A 347 2.79 -24.88 -17.23
CA PRO A 347 3.96 -25.51 -17.85
C PRO A 347 3.84 -25.76 -19.36
N SER A 348 2.64 -25.64 -19.92
CA SER A 348 2.38 -25.74 -21.35
C SER A 348 2.68 -24.46 -22.13
N LEU A 349 2.90 -23.32 -21.45
CA LEU A 349 3.28 -22.08 -22.10
C LEU A 349 4.72 -22.16 -22.60
N GLN A 350 4.96 -21.61 -23.78
CA GLN A 350 6.28 -21.52 -24.39
C GLN A 350 6.77 -20.09 -24.25
N GLU A 351 7.88 -19.90 -23.52
CA GLU A 351 8.55 -18.62 -23.45
C GLU A 351 9.36 -18.36 -24.74
N THR A 352 9.25 -17.17 -25.30
CA THR A 352 10.06 -16.71 -26.43
C THR A 352 10.60 -15.32 -26.15
N THR A 353 11.93 -15.16 -26.19
CA THR A 353 12.58 -13.86 -26.05
C THR A 353 12.81 -13.18 -27.40
N LEU A 354 12.68 -11.85 -27.44
CA LEU A 354 12.94 -11.04 -28.64
C LEU A 354 14.15 -10.14 -28.41
N ASP A 355 15.33 -10.61 -28.82
CA ASP A 355 16.61 -9.93 -28.54
C ASP A 355 16.98 -8.86 -29.58
N VAL A 356 16.23 -8.77 -30.68
CA VAL A 356 16.51 -7.83 -31.78
C VAL A 356 15.61 -6.61 -31.69
N SER A 357 16.22 -5.44 -31.47
CA SER A 357 15.50 -4.16 -31.56
C SER A 357 15.42 -3.68 -33.01
N TYR A 358 14.20 -3.53 -33.52
CA TYR A 358 13.93 -2.89 -34.82
C TYR A 358 13.61 -1.38 -34.67
N ARG A 359 13.57 -0.86 -33.43
CA ARG A 359 13.14 0.51 -33.13
C ARG A 359 14.31 1.51 -33.10
N SER A 360 15.50 1.08 -32.71
CA SER A 360 16.63 1.97 -32.40
C SER A 360 17.90 1.59 -33.15
N ALA A 361 18.73 2.58 -33.45
CA ALA A 361 20.01 2.37 -34.11
C ALA A 361 21.04 1.69 -33.16
N PRO A 362 22.01 0.93 -33.70
CA PRO A 362 23.00 0.22 -32.89
C PRO A 362 23.70 1.07 -31.81
N PRO A 363 24.13 2.33 -32.08
CA PRO A 363 24.79 3.14 -31.04
C PRO A 363 23.92 3.42 -29.81
N VAL A 364 22.58 3.48 -29.97
CA VAL A 364 21.65 3.68 -28.84
C VAL A 364 21.58 2.40 -28.02
N ILE A 365 21.42 1.25 -28.68
CA ILE A 365 21.38 -0.07 -28.03
C ILE A 365 22.69 -0.35 -27.28
N ASP A 366 23.83 -0.07 -27.90
CA ASP A 366 25.16 -0.25 -27.28
C ASP A 366 25.32 0.62 -26.04
N CYS A 367 24.85 1.88 -26.09
CA CYS A 367 24.87 2.79 -24.96
C CYS A 367 24.02 2.25 -23.79
N VAL A 368 22.77 1.86 -24.08
CA VAL A 368 21.85 1.29 -23.08
C VAL A 368 22.45 0.02 -22.48
N ASN A 369 22.92 -0.92 -23.31
CA ASN A 369 23.53 -2.17 -22.86
C ASN A 369 24.78 -1.93 -22.02
N ARG A 370 25.59 -0.91 -22.33
CA ARG A 370 26.76 -0.56 -21.52
C ARG A 370 26.40 0.01 -20.15
N ILE A 371 25.32 0.80 -20.08
CA ILE A 371 24.84 1.38 -18.81
C ILE A 371 24.21 0.29 -17.93
N PHE A 372 23.32 -0.52 -18.49
CA PHE A 372 22.51 -1.47 -17.73
C PHE A 372 23.13 -2.87 -17.61
N GLY A 373 24.09 -3.23 -18.46
CA GLY A 373 24.72 -4.57 -18.45
C GLY A 373 25.45 -4.92 -17.17
N ASN A 374 25.88 -3.90 -16.40
CA ASN A 374 26.53 -4.07 -15.10
C ASN A 374 25.65 -3.63 -13.91
N LEU A 375 24.35 -3.39 -14.13
CA LEU A 375 23.47 -2.81 -13.12
C LEU A 375 23.35 -3.70 -11.87
N GLN A 376 23.32 -5.03 -12.03
CA GLN A 376 23.28 -5.97 -10.90
C GLN A 376 24.56 -5.99 -10.05
N GLN A 377 25.68 -5.52 -10.60
CA GLN A 377 26.96 -5.41 -9.89
C GLN A 377 27.11 -4.05 -9.18
N ASN A 378 26.13 -3.16 -9.34
CA ASN A 378 26.14 -1.85 -8.71
C ASN A 378 25.79 -1.98 -7.21
N SER A 379 26.66 -1.48 -6.34
CA SER A 379 26.48 -1.53 -4.89
C SER A 379 25.16 -0.90 -4.41
N ALA A 380 24.65 0.10 -5.11
CA ALA A 380 23.37 0.75 -4.78
C ALA A 380 22.14 -0.17 -4.97
N MET A 381 22.25 -1.18 -5.85
CA MET A 381 21.19 -2.19 -6.05
C MET A 381 21.24 -3.30 -5.00
N GLN A 382 22.42 -3.56 -4.40
CA GLN A 382 22.57 -4.57 -3.35
C GLN A 382 21.97 -4.13 -2.01
N GLU A 383 21.87 -2.82 -1.75
CA GLU A 383 21.29 -2.27 -0.52
C GLU A 383 19.75 -2.20 -0.51
N ASN A 384 19.10 -2.32 -1.68
CA ASN A 384 17.64 -2.13 -1.84
C ASN A 384 16.89 -3.34 -2.40
N LEU A 385 17.49 -4.53 -2.40
CA LEU A 385 16.70 -5.76 -2.61
C LEU A 385 15.79 -5.89 -1.38
N PRO A 386 14.44 -5.84 -1.53
CA PRO A 386 13.59 -6.24 -0.42
C PRO A 386 14.01 -7.65 -0.03
N ALA A 387 14.13 -7.89 1.28
CA ALA A 387 14.20 -9.25 1.80
C ALA A 387 12.90 -9.95 1.37
N VAL A 388 12.93 -10.60 0.21
CA VAL A 388 11.94 -11.60 -0.17
C VAL A 388 12.19 -12.76 0.79
N ALA A 389 11.51 -12.70 1.93
CA ALA A 389 11.49 -13.74 2.94
C ALA A 389 10.11 -14.41 2.88
N GLU A 390 10.14 -15.60 2.28
CA GLU A 390 9.26 -16.79 2.43
C GLU A 390 7.73 -16.65 2.26
#